data_AF-A0A3A4PNN8-F1
#
_entry.id   AF-A0A3A4PNN8-F1
#
_cell.length_a   1.000
_cell.length_b   1.000
_cell.length_c   1.000
_cell.angle_alpha   90.00
_cell.angle_beta   90.00
_cell.angle_gamma   90.00
#
_symmetry.space_group_name_H-M   'P 1'
#
loop_
_entity.id
_entity.type
_entity.pdbx_description
1 polymer ?
#
loop_
_entity_poly.entity_id
_entity_poly.type
_entity_poly.pdbx_seq_one_letter_code
_entity_poly.pdbx_strand_id
1 'polypeptide(L)'
;MPRLELSHGRLRGNTLIPPPDGLQAFGPTMEVMIGLHSATEAKRRTTGAALPAAVVGKAMIDTGATVTTIDRPAAERLGLEPSGKVESFGIGGKAVGVTVPCSVDIQGLGVDITRCHCHDLATHIQDLLCLIGRDILRHTVFHYDGPAGTFYLEIRERTAPASLKSIRPGKGARRNRLRRRD
;
A
#
# COMPACT_ATOMS: atom_id res chain seq x y z
N MET A 1 -18.40 -18.63 -8.21
CA MET A 1 -17.32 -17.66 -7.94
C MET A 1 -17.09 -16.85 -9.21
N PRO A 2 -17.59 -15.61 -9.32
CA PRO A 2 -17.35 -14.81 -10.52
C PRO A 2 -15.88 -14.36 -10.54
N ARG A 3 -15.23 -14.59 -11.68
CA ARG A 3 -13.84 -14.22 -11.96
C ARG A 3 -13.80 -12.73 -12.30
N LEU A 4 -13.03 -11.94 -11.55
CA LEU A 4 -12.75 -10.54 -11.88
C LEU A 4 -11.99 -10.49 -13.21
N GLU A 5 -12.60 -9.89 -14.25
CA GLU A 5 -11.88 -9.56 -15.48
C GLU A 5 -11.02 -8.32 -15.25
N LEU A 6 -9.70 -8.52 -15.29
CA LEU A 6 -8.72 -7.44 -15.39
C LEU A 6 -8.79 -6.81 -16.79
N SER A 7 -9.78 -5.95 -17.03
CA SER A 7 -9.74 -5.05 -18.18
C SER A 7 -9.22 -3.67 -17.73
N HIS A 8 -7.95 -3.36 -18.06
CA HIS A 8 -7.32 -2.03 -17.93
C HIS A 8 -6.88 -1.54 -16.53
N GLY A 9 -6.45 -2.41 -15.60
CA GLY A 9 -5.78 -1.95 -14.36
C GLY A 9 -6.66 -1.19 -13.35
N ARG A 10 -7.99 -1.31 -13.47
CA ARG A 10 -8.96 -0.72 -12.54
C ARG A 10 -9.39 -1.75 -11.50
N LEU A 11 -9.16 -1.46 -10.22
CA LEU A 11 -9.69 -2.22 -9.11
C LEU A 11 -10.98 -1.55 -8.64
N ARG A 12 -12.12 -2.18 -8.92
CA ARG A 12 -13.42 -1.71 -8.42
C ARG A 12 -13.70 -2.37 -7.07
N GLY A 13 -14.00 -1.55 -6.06
CA GLY A 13 -14.57 -2.07 -4.82
C GLY A 13 -15.94 -2.67 -5.13
N ASN A 14 -16.15 -3.95 -4.81
CA ASN A 14 -17.49 -4.53 -4.85
C ASN A 14 -18.25 -4.01 -3.62
N THR A 15 -19.10 -3.00 -3.80
CA THR A 15 -19.93 -2.45 -2.72
C THR A 15 -21.22 -3.27 -2.56
N LEU A 16 -21.44 -3.80 -1.35
CA LEU A 16 -22.64 -4.55 -0.93
C LEU A 16 -23.69 -3.66 -0.21
N ILE A 17 -23.62 -2.33 -0.33
CA ILE A 17 -24.46 -1.35 0.40
C ILE A 17 -25.16 -0.41 -0.62
N PRO A 18 -26.43 0.03 -0.40
CA PRO A 18 -27.14 0.90 -1.34
C PRO A 18 -26.45 2.27 -1.55
N PRO A 19 -26.74 2.96 -2.67
CA PRO A 19 -25.93 4.07 -3.22
C PRO A 19 -26.08 5.36 -2.36
N PRO A 20 -25.41 6.48 -2.72
CA PRO A 20 -24.86 7.60 -1.91
C PRO A 20 -24.76 7.52 -0.38
N ASP A 21 -25.86 7.20 0.30
CA ASP A 21 -25.99 7.24 1.76
C ASP A 21 -24.98 6.29 2.43
N GLY A 22 -24.72 5.13 1.83
CA GLY A 22 -23.69 4.20 2.33
C GLY A 22 -22.28 4.78 2.24
N LEU A 23 -21.96 5.46 1.13
CA LEU A 23 -20.67 6.09 0.94
C LEU A 23 -20.49 7.30 1.87
N GLN A 24 -21.56 8.06 2.12
CA GLN A 24 -21.56 9.16 3.09
C GLN A 24 -21.41 8.66 4.54
N ALA A 25 -22.14 7.61 4.92
CA ALA A 25 -22.18 7.13 6.31
C ALA A 25 -20.92 6.35 6.72
N PHE A 26 -20.36 5.54 5.82
CA PHE A 26 -19.29 4.61 6.14
C PHE A 26 -17.96 4.94 5.43
N GLY A 27 -17.98 5.87 4.48
CA GLY A 27 -16.84 6.16 3.65
C GLY A 27 -16.51 5.05 2.64
N PRO A 28 -15.45 5.27 1.85
CA PRO A 28 -14.98 4.32 0.84
C PRO A 28 -14.33 3.10 1.50
N THR A 29 -15.07 2.00 1.63
CA THR A 29 -14.59 0.76 2.27
C THR A 29 -14.49 -0.40 1.30
N MET A 30 -13.39 -1.15 1.35
CA MET A 30 -13.14 -2.32 0.50
C MET A 30 -12.49 -3.47 1.28
N GLU A 31 -12.60 -4.69 0.75
CA GLU A 31 -11.91 -5.85 1.32
C GLU A 31 -10.40 -5.78 1.07
N VAL A 32 -9.63 -6.14 2.09
CA VAL A 32 -8.17 -6.25 2.05
C VAL A 32 -7.71 -7.52 2.77
N MET A 33 -6.49 -7.94 2.48
CA MET A 33 -5.78 -8.98 3.23
C MET A 33 -4.52 -8.38 3.86
N ILE A 34 -4.31 -8.64 5.15
CA ILE A 34 -3.11 -8.24 5.87
C ILE A 34 -2.29 -9.50 6.16
N GLY A 35 -1.00 -9.45 5.80
CA GLY A 35 -0.09 -10.59 5.95
C GLY A 35 1.24 -10.19 6.57
N LEU A 36 2.15 -11.17 6.62
CA LEU A 36 3.54 -10.92 6.98
C LEU A 36 4.20 -10.08 5.88
N HIS A 37 5.09 -9.18 6.28
CA HIS A 37 6.03 -8.56 5.36
C HIS A 37 6.89 -9.64 4.68
N SER A 38 7.14 -9.52 3.38
CA SER A 38 7.85 -10.55 2.58
C SER A 38 9.17 -11.02 3.20
N ALA A 39 9.99 -10.09 3.71
CA ALA A 39 11.24 -10.41 4.42
C ALA A 39 11.03 -11.29 5.67
N THR A 40 9.98 -11.04 6.45
CA THR A 40 9.62 -11.84 7.63
C THR A 40 9.12 -13.22 7.22
N GLU A 41 8.29 -13.27 6.18
CA GLU A 41 7.80 -14.52 5.61
C GLU A 41 8.96 -15.39 5.10
N ALA A 42 9.87 -14.80 4.30
CA ALA A 42 11.05 -15.47 3.78
C ALA A 42 11.93 -16.02 4.91
N LYS A 43 12.18 -15.23 5.95
CA LYS A 43 12.94 -15.67 7.14
C LYS A 43 12.26 -16.85 7.84
N ARG A 44 10.93 -16.82 8.02
CA ARG A 44 10.21 -17.94 8.66
C ARG A 44 10.25 -19.20 7.81
N ARG A 45 10.12 -19.07 6.49
CA ARG A 45 10.25 -20.19 5.54
C ARG A 45 11.63 -20.84 5.62
N THR A 46 12.70 -20.06 5.67
CA THR A 46 14.07 -20.61 5.77
C THR A 46 14.36 -21.27 7.11
N THR A 47 13.72 -20.84 8.19
CA THR A 47 13.86 -21.47 9.51
C THR A 47 12.85 -22.59 9.79
N GLY A 48 11.98 -22.93 8.82
CA GLY A 48 10.91 -23.92 9.01
C GLY A 48 9.84 -23.52 10.02
N ALA A 49 9.72 -22.22 10.34
CA ALA A 49 8.71 -21.72 11.26
C ALA A 49 7.34 -21.65 10.57
N ALA A 50 6.27 -21.88 11.33
CA ALA A 50 4.91 -21.77 10.80
C ALA A 50 4.60 -20.34 10.32
N LEU A 51 3.89 -20.26 9.19
CA LEU A 51 3.35 -19.03 8.66
C LEU A 51 1.89 -18.88 9.12
N PRO A 52 1.53 -17.79 9.81
CA PRO A 52 0.14 -17.51 10.12
C PRO A 52 -0.64 -17.25 8.83
N ALA A 53 -1.92 -17.60 8.82
CA ALA A 53 -2.81 -17.22 7.73
C ALA A 53 -2.99 -15.69 7.69
N ALA A 54 -3.09 -15.12 6.49
CA ALA A 54 -3.43 -13.72 6.33
C ALA A 54 -4.79 -13.40 6.98
N VAL A 55 -4.93 -12.19 7.51
CA VAL A 55 -6.17 -11.69 8.10
C VAL A 55 -6.93 -10.94 7.02
N VAL A 56 -8.16 -11.37 6.73
CA VAL A 56 -9.04 -10.73 5.75
C VAL A 56 -10.05 -9.85 6.48
N GLY A 57 -10.34 -8.67 5.95
CA GLY A 57 -11.31 -7.75 6.53
C GLY A 57 -11.52 -6.48 5.72
N LYS A 58 -12.23 -5.52 6.29
CA LYS A 58 -12.52 -4.24 5.62
C LYS A 58 -11.42 -3.23 5.88
N ALA A 59 -11.03 -2.50 4.85
CA ALA A 59 -10.23 -1.29 4.97
C ALA A 59 -11.01 -0.08 4.48
N MET A 60 -10.76 1.07 5.12
CA MET A 60 -11.28 2.36 4.69
C MET A 60 -10.17 3.14 3.97
N ILE A 61 -10.50 3.76 2.84
CA ILE A 61 -9.59 4.68 2.17
C ILE A 61 -9.56 6.00 2.93
N ASP A 62 -8.40 6.36 3.48
CA ASP A 62 -8.23 7.55 4.31
C ASP A 62 -7.16 8.48 3.72
N THR A 63 -7.62 9.46 2.95
CA THR A 63 -6.73 10.50 2.38
C THR A 63 -6.14 11.43 3.43
N GLY A 64 -6.74 11.49 4.64
CA GLY A 64 -6.24 12.26 5.78
C GLY A 64 -5.04 11.59 6.45
N ALA A 65 -4.95 10.27 6.41
CA ALA A 65 -3.84 9.50 6.98
C ALA A 65 -2.56 9.60 6.13
N THR A 66 -1.45 9.97 6.76
CA THR A 66 -0.12 9.95 6.12
C THR A 66 0.40 8.52 5.93
N VAL A 67 0.12 7.63 6.89
CA VAL A 67 0.64 6.26 6.96
C VAL A 67 -0.54 5.31 7.17
N THR A 68 -0.48 4.15 6.53
CA THR A 68 -1.46 3.09 6.68
C THR A 68 -1.47 2.57 8.11
N THR A 69 -2.66 2.28 8.64
CA THR A 69 -2.86 1.77 10.00
C THR A 69 -3.57 0.43 9.95
N ILE A 70 -3.14 -0.53 10.76
CA ILE A 70 -3.86 -1.81 10.95
C ILE A 70 -4.35 -1.94 12.38
N ASP A 71 -5.39 -2.75 12.55
CA ASP A 71 -5.96 -3.09 13.84
C ASP A 71 -4.99 -3.97 14.67
N ARG A 72 -4.85 -3.65 15.95
CA ARG A 72 -3.92 -4.35 16.86
C ARG A 72 -4.22 -5.85 16.98
N PRO A 73 -5.46 -6.30 17.25
CA PRO A 73 -5.81 -7.72 17.22
C PRO A 73 -5.36 -8.46 15.94
N ALA A 74 -5.39 -7.81 14.78
CA ALA A 74 -4.90 -8.41 13.55
C ALA A 74 -3.37 -8.56 13.52
N ALA A 75 -2.66 -7.53 13.98
CA ALA A 75 -1.20 -7.59 14.13
C ALA A 75 -0.76 -8.71 15.10
N GLU A 76 -1.48 -8.86 16.21
CA GLU A 76 -1.24 -9.91 17.21
C GLU A 76 -1.49 -11.32 16.65
N ARG A 77 -2.60 -11.51 15.92
CA ARG A 77 -2.90 -12.79 15.24
C ARG A 77 -1.83 -13.21 14.23
N LEU A 78 -1.21 -12.24 13.57
CA LEU A 78 -0.11 -12.46 12.64
C LEU A 78 1.26 -12.61 13.36
N GLY A 79 1.32 -12.37 14.67
CA GLY A 79 2.57 -12.34 15.41
C GLY A 79 3.55 -11.32 14.82
N LEU A 80 3.06 -10.12 14.50
CA LEU A 80 3.89 -9.02 14.01
C LEU A 80 4.63 -8.35 15.17
N GLU A 81 5.94 -8.23 15.02
CA GLU A 81 6.79 -7.62 16.03
C GLU A 81 6.85 -6.09 15.83
N PRO A 82 6.70 -5.29 16.91
CA PRO A 82 6.93 -3.85 16.86
C PRO A 82 8.32 -3.50 16.33
N SER A 83 8.40 -2.63 15.33
CA SER A 83 9.64 -2.14 14.73
C SER A 83 10.02 -0.73 15.20
N GLY A 84 9.12 -0.03 15.91
CA GLY A 84 9.34 1.34 16.36
C GLY A 84 8.17 1.90 17.16
N LYS A 85 8.38 3.07 17.76
CA LYS A 85 7.32 3.88 18.37
C LYS A 85 6.90 4.96 17.38
N VAL A 86 5.63 5.32 17.42
CA VAL A 86 5.12 6.44 16.63
C VAL A 86 4.14 7.26 17.45
N GLU A 87 4.23 8.57 17.28
CA GLU A 87 3.19 9.49 17.74
C GLU A 87 2.26 9.75 16.57
N SER A 88 0.97 9.46 16.75
CA SER A 88 -0.08 9.78 15.81
C SER A 88 -0.92 10.93 16.33
N PHE A 89 -1.35 11.78 15.41
CA PHE A 89 -2.26 12.89 15.68
C PHE A 89 -3.52 12.64 14.87
N GLY A 90 -4.66 12.53 15.56
CA GLY A 90 -5.96 12.35 14.95
C GLY A 90 -7.02 13.22 15.61
N ILE A 91 -8.29 12.98 15.27
CA ILE A 91 -9.44 13.71 15.83
C ILE A 91 -9.52 13.55 17.37
N GLY A 92 -9.08 12.40 17.90
CA GLY A 92 -8.98 12.14 19.34
C GLY A 92 -7.76 12.74 20.05
N GLY A 93 -6.95 13.55 19.35
CA GLY A 93 -5.72 14.13 19.88
C GLY A 93 -4.48 13.26 19.64
N LYS A 94 -3.49 13.41 20.51
CA LYS A 94 -2.20 12.72 20.41
C LYS A 94 -2.32 11.31 20.98
N ALA A 95 -1.96 10.30 20.18
CA ALA A 95 -1.83 8.92 20.62
C ALA A 95 -0.39 8.42 20.41
N VAL A 96 0.08 7.57 21.32
CA VAL A 96 1.37 6.88 21.18
C VAL A 96 1.07 5.45 20.78
N GLY A 97 1.55 5.04 19.62
CA GLY A 97 1.42 3.70 19.07
C GLY A 97 2.77 3.06 18.77
N VAL A 98 2.70 1.91 18.12
CA VAL A 98 3.86 1.21 17.57
C VAL A 98 3.74 1.12 16.06
N THR A 99 4.88 0.98 15.39
CA THR A 99 4.91 0.57 13.99
C THR A 99 5.19 -0.92 13.89
N VAL A 100 4.62 -1.59 12.91
CA VAL A 100 4.90 -2.99 12.58
C VAL A 100 5.14 -3.12 11.06
N PRO A 101 6.01 -4.04 10.63
CA PRO A 101 6.13 -4.38 9.22
C PRO A 101 5.05 -5.41 8.83
N CYS A 102 4.29 -5.13 7.78
CA CYS A 102 3.27 -6.04 7.26
C CYS A 102 3.17 -5.97 5.74
N SER A 103 2.48 -6.93 5.13
CA SER A 103 1.99 -6.81 3.76
C SER A 103 0.50 -6.44 3.79
N VAL A 104 0.09 -5.64 2.81
CA VAL A 104 -1.31 -5.26 2.57
C VAL A 104 -1.63 -5.59 1.14
N ASP A 105 -2.55 -6.53 0.93
CA ASP A 105 -3.07 -6.84 -0.39
C ASP A 105 -4.46 -6.23 -0.58
N ILE A 106 -4.58 -5.44 -1.64
CA ILE A 106 -5.81 -4.78 -2.06
C ILE A 106 -6.14 -5.35 -3.43
N GLN A 107 -7.00 -6.38 -3.46
CA GLN A 107 -7.45 -7.05 -4.68
C GLN A 107 -6.30 -7.42 -5.66
N GLY A 108 -5.17 -7.89 -5.14
CA GLY A 108 -4.01 -8.31 -5.94
C GLY A 108 -2.93 -7.24 -6.17
N LEU A 109 -3.07 -6.03 -5.62
CA LEU A 109 -2.00 -5.02 -5.67
C LEU A 109 -0.76 -5.41 -4.86
N GLY A 110 -0.91 -6.12 -3.74
CA GLY A 110 0.18 -6.57 -2.86
C GLY A 110 1.28 -5.53 -2.57
N VAL A 111 1.16 -4.78 -1.47
CA VAL A 111 2.18 -3.81 -1.04
C VAL A 111 2.84 -4.27 0.26
N ASP A 112 4.17 -4.36 0.27
CA ASP A 112 4.95 -4.49 1.50
C ASP A 112 5.14 -3.12 2.17
N ILE A 113 4.78 -3.04 3.45
CA ILE A 113 4.86 -1.84 4.26
C ILE A 113 5.82 -2.09 5.41
N THR A 114 6.92 -1.36 5.44
CA THR A 114 7.96 -1.49 6.47
C THR A 114 7.56 -0.83 7.80
N ARG A 115 6.66 0.16 7.75
CA ARG A 115 6.20 0.94 8.90
C ARG A 115 4.71 1.20 8.81
N CYS A 116 3.90 0.19 9.10
CA CYS A 116 2.47 0.35 9.29
C CYS A 116 2.21 0.79 10.73
N HIS A 117 1.32 1.76 10.96
CA HIS A 117 0.87 2.08 12.31
C HIS A 117 -0.02 0.95 12.84
N CYS A 118 0.05 0.70 14.14
CA CYS A 118 -0.76 -0.30 14.81
C CYS A 118 -1.52 0.34 15.97
N HIS A 119 -2.85 0.35 15.86
CA HIS A 119 -3.78 0.95 16.82
C HIS A 119 -5.01 0.06 16.98
N ASP A 120 -5.75 0.25 18.07
CA ASP A 120 -7.04 -0.41 18.28
C ASP A 120 -8.09 0.34 17.44
N LEU A 121 -8.45 -0.18 16.27
CA LEU A 121 -9.36 0.47 15.32
C LEU A 121 -10.83 0.19 15.65
N ALA A 122 -11.10 -0.98 16.23
CA ALA A 122 -12.45 -1.41 16.61
C ALA A 122 -13.14 -0.48 17.62
N THR A 123 -12.38 0.35 18.35
CA THR A 123 -12.93 1.37 19.26
C THR A 123 -13.61 2.53 18.53
N HIS A 124 -13.35 2.68 17.23
CA HIS A 124 -13.82 3.81 16.43
C HIS A 124 -14.76 3.36 15.30
N ILE A 125 -14.49 2.22 14.66
CA ILE A 125 -15.31 1.69 13.55
C ILE A 125 -15.38 0.16 13.70
N GLN A 126 -16.58 -0.38 13.85
CA GLN A 126 -16.79 -1.83 13.95
C GLN A 126 -16.29 -2.54 12.69
N ASP A 127 -15.61 -3.67 12.89
CA ASP A 127 -15.08 -4.55 11.84
C ASP A 127 -14.07 -3.93 10.86
N LEU A 128 -13.46 -2.79 11.23
CA LEU A 128 -12.42 -2.16 10.44
C LEU A 128 -11.06 -2.77 10.75
N LEU A 129 -10.47 -3.43 9.75
CA LEU A 129 -9.16 -4.05 9.84
C LEU A 129 -8.03 -3.05 9.57
N CYS A 130 -8.26 -2.06 8.71
CA CYS A 130 -7.20 -1.19 8.22
C CYS A 130 -7.70 0.19 7.76
N LEU A 131 -6.85 1.21 7.90
CA LEU A 131 -6.94 2.51 7.22
C LEU A 131 -5.86 2.59 6.16
N ILE A 132 -6.25 2.72 4.89
CA ILE A 132 -5.32 2.87 3.76
C ILE A 132 -4.93 4.33 3.64
N GLY A 133 -3.68 4.64 4.02
CA GLY A 133 -3.14 5.99 4.02
C GLY A 133 -2.42 6.38 2.73
N ARG A 134 -1.91 7.60 2.69
CA ARG A 134 -1.22 8.17 1.51
C ARG A 134 0.08 7.46 1.13
N ASP A 135 0.69 6.70 2.04
CA ASP A 135 1.84 5.83 1.75
C ASP A 135 1.51 4.75 0.71
N ILE A 136 0.31 4.17 0.76
CA ILE A 136 -0.21 3.30 -0.29
C ILE A 136 -0.88 4.12 -1.41
N LEU A 137 -1.76 5.07 -1.07
CA LEU A 137 -2.58 5.76 -2.07
C LEU A 137 -1.79 6.54 -3.10
N ARG A 138 -0.56 7.00 -2.78
CA ARG A 138 0.34 7.66 -3.75
C ARG A 138 0.69 6.79 -4.98
N HIS A 139 0.39 5.49 -4.93
CA HIS A 139 0.60 4.53 -6.01
C HIS A 139 -0.65 4.30 -6.87
N THR A 140 -1.75 5.00 -6.57
CA THR A 140 -3.05 4.82 -7.20
C THR A 140 -3.65 6.17 -7.57
N VAL A 141 -4.64 6.16 -8.46
CA VAL A 141 -5.61 7.25 -8.59
C VAL A 141 -6.88 6.82 -7.86
N PHE A 142 -7.25 7.59 -6.84
CA PHE A 142 -8.49 7.38 -6.10
C PHE A 142 -9.62 8.17 -6.75
N HIS A 143 -10.63 7.45 -7.21
CA HIS A 143 -11.84 8.03 -7.77
C HIS A 143 -12.96 7.91 -6.73
N TYR A 144 -13.58 9.04 -6.40
CA TYR A 144 -14.70 9.13 -5.47
C TYR A 144 -15.82 9.93 -6.12
N ASP A 145 -16.97 9.30 -6.31
CA ASP A 145 -18.18 9.90 -6.85
C ASP A 145 -19.27 9.86 -5.78
N GLY A 146 -19.37 10.95 -5.03
CA GLY A 146 -20.36 11.12 -3.96
C GLY A 146 -21.79 10.99 -4.47
N PRO A 147 -22.22 11.78 -5.48
CA PRO A 147 -23.56 11.68 -6.06
C PRO A 147 -23.92 10.31 -6.63
N ALA A 148 -22.96 9.56 -7.20
CA ALA A 148 -23.21 8.19 -7.64
C ALA A 148 -23.07 7.15 -6.52
N GLY A 149 -22.51 7.51 -5.37
CA GLY A 149 -22.21 6.58 -4.28
C GLY A 149 -21.16 5.54 -4.65
N THR A 150 -20.22 5.88 -5.54
CA THR A 150 -19.20 4.93 -6.02
C THR A 150 -17.79 5.41 -5.75
N PHE A 151 -16.87 4.47 -5.61
CA PHE A 151 -15.44 4.76 -5.55
C PHE A 151 -14.64 3.60 -6.14
N TYR A 152 -13.41 3.87 -6.57
CA TYR A 152 -12.48 2.83 -7.01
C TYR A 152 -11.03 3.33 -6.98
N LEU A 153 -10.10 2.38 -6.99
CA LEU A 153 -8.68 2.65 -7.14
C LEU A 153 -8.24 2.22 -8.53
N GLU A 154 -7.57 3.13 -9.24
CA GLU A 154 -6.91 2.83 -10.50
C GLU A 154 -5.41 2.74 -10.24
N ILE A 155 -4.83 1.57 -10.52
CA ILE A 155 -3.39 1.38 -10.44
C ILE A 155 -2.82 1.85 -11.76
N ARG A 156 -2.00 2.90 -11.71
CA ARG A 156 -1.22 3.31 -12.89
C ARG A 156 0.14 2.66 -12.80
N GLU A 157 0.46 1.81 -13.78
CA GLU A 157 1.84 1.42 -13.99
C GLU A 157 2.67 2.69 -14.11
N ARG A 158 3.74 2.79 -13.31
CA ARG A 158 4.77 3.78 -13.60
C ARG A 158 5.36 3.37 -14.94
N THR A 159 4.97 4.05 -16.01
CA THR A 159 5.82 4.09 -17.21
C THR A 159 7.20 4.53 -16.74
N ALA A 160 8.18 3.64 -16.84
CA ALA A 160 9.57 4.02 -16.66
C ALA A 160 9.81 5.27 -17.51
N PRO A 161 10.48 6.32 -16.99
CA PRO A 161 10.79 7.47 -17.82
C PRO A 161 11.50 6.97 -19.06
N ALA A 162 10.96 7.28 -20.25
CA ALA A 162 11.60 6.98 -21.51
C ALA A 162 13.04 7.48 -21.40
N SER A 163 13.99 6.55 -21.35
CA SER A 163 15.39 6.84 -21.12
C SER A 163 15.80 8.01 -22.02
N LEU A 164 16.31 9.09 -21.41
CA LEU A 164 17.10 10.10 -22.11
C LEU A 164 18.10 9.34 -22.98
N LYS A 165 17.90 9.37 -24.30
CA LYS A 165 18.81 8.74 -25.26
C LYS A 165 20.21 9.22 -24.91
N SER A 166 21.10 8.29 -24.59
CA SER A 166 22.49 8.62 -24.30
C SER A 166 23.03 9.46 -25.45
N ILE A 167 23.46 10.67 -25.13
CA ILE A 167 24.30 11.45 -26.02
C ILE A 167 25.58 10.61 -26.16
N ARG A 168 25.73 9.94 -27.31
CA ARG A 168 26.96 9.22 -27.62
C ARG A 168 28.09 10.24 -27.65
N PRO A 169 29.24 10.01 -26.99
CA PRO A 169 30.42 10.79 -27.27
C PRO A 169 30.84 10.50 -28.71
N GLY A 170 30.90 11.54 -29.54
CA GLY A 170 31.37 11.44 -30.92
C GLY A 170 32.78 10.84 -30.96
N LYS A 171 32.93 9.71 -31.63
CA LYS A 171 34.24 9.13 -31.96
C LYS A 171 34.79 9.82 -33.22
N GLY A 172 36.03 10.30 -33.11
CA GLY A 172 36.91 10.72 -34.21
C GLY A 172 37.08 12.23 -34.25
N ALA A 173 38.28 12.82 -34.38
CA ALA A 173 39.62 12.36 -34.69
C ALA A 173 40.57 13.53 -34.26
N ARG A 174 41.89 13.48 -34.10
CA ARG A 174 42.98 12.85 -34.85
C ARG A 174 44.23 12.84 -33.94
N ARG A 175 45.04 11.79 -34.10
CA ARG A 175 46.45 11.73 -33.68
C ARG A 175 47.25 12.83 -34.40
N ASN A 176 48.12 13.54 -33.68
CA ASN A 176 49.25 14.23 -34.30
C ASN A 176 50.56 13.71 -33.71
N ARG A 177 51.32 13.00 -34.54
CA ARG A 177 52.75 12.71 -34.39
C ARG A 177 53.52 13.98 -34.76
N LEU A 178 54.45 14.41 -33.92
CA LEU A 178 55.64 15.18 -34.32
C LEU A 178 56.82 14.61 -33.52
N ARG A 179 57.57 13.67 -34.09
CA ARG A 179 58.88 13.83 -34.75
C ARG A 179 59.99 14.31 -33.80
N ARG A 180 60.90 13.36 -33.51
CA ARG A 180 62.28 13.60 -33.07
C ARG A 180 63.07 14.32 -34.17
N ARG A 181 63.88 15.30 -33.76
CA ARG A 181 65.17 15.81 -34.28
C ARG A 181 65.68 16.76 -33.18
N ASP A 182 66.91 16.84 -32.74
CA ASP A 182 68.14 16.06 -32.84
C ASP A 182 68.84 16.26 -31.48
#